data_AF-A0ABD3RY86-F1
#
_entry.id   AF-A0ABD3RY86-F1
#
_cell.length_a   1.000
_cell.length_b   1.000
_cell.length_c   1.000
_cell.angle_alpha   90.00
_cell.angle_beta   90.00
_cell.angle_gamma   90.00
#
_symmetry.space_group_name_H-M   'P 1'
#
loop_
_entity.id
_entity.type
_entity.pdbx_description
1 polymer ?
#
loop_
_entity_poly.entity_id
_entity_poly.type
_entity_poly.pdbx_seq_one_letter_code
_entity_poly.pdbx_strand_id
1 'polypeptide(L)'
;MTERPKILVVDAGPSPGEGHETRKSGTATIKTRDGRHDDGSFSRIKMMTQIFTCSSAEFVKHHGEAGAKRYLQATKAGLELQKGLAKEVGGEILSEMGSYYVCSPSQRDELKAEYDFLRSLGDCCDDLEFVENMDHVLGACEDFPFAIYFPRDAVIDSSEYAKRLMKRSLASGQCVALYNTRVIGVDDGPEVCTVTLHSGETVYANHVVVATGAMDPLPQLHGLVRPCYSYLAHVPVSPDNAVQQSANFFTWDGSAHDWCFDQGKVRVSGEDHFSAYKDPHLAERSGRLIDWAWEKYGRPSTTPVTEMTHEGITQQFGIYSETPDHAPLVGTRCDESRVCFLVGCNASGQTILSFAASLVPNLLGYRGGKLDESQRDALRLLTIRRFSELPSSF
;
A
#
# COMPACT_ATOMS: atom_id res chain seq x y z
N MET A 1 24.58 0.61 33.82
CA MET A 1 23.27 1.09 33.33
C MET A 1 23.31 0.94 31.82
N THR A 2 22.58 -0.02 31.26
CA THR A 2 22.43 -0.15 29.80
C THR A 2 21.62 1.05 29.30
N GLU A 3 22.12 1.77 28.30
CA GLU A 3 21.36 2.87 27.68
C GLU A 3 20.01 2.32 27.19
N ARG A 4 18.93 3.02 27.56
CA ARG A 4 17.58 2.66 27.10
C ARG A 4 17.50 2.94 25.58
N PRO A 5 16.83 2.07 24.80
CA PRO A 5 16.65 2.32 23.38
C PRO A 5 15.87 3.61 23.15
N LYS A 6 16.21 4.34 22.09
CA LYS A 6 15.51 5.59 21.73
C LYS A 6 14.20 5.32 20.99
N ILE A 7 14.10 4.16 20.32
CA ILE A 7 12.93 3.73 19.56
C ILE A 7 12.58 2.30 19.98
N LEU A 8 11.32 2.10 20.35
CA LEU A 8 10.73 0.78 20.57
C LEU A 8 9.69 0.54 19.48
N VAL A 9 9.90 -0.49 18.66
CA VAL A 9 8.92 -0.95 17.68
C VAL A 9 8.16 -2.10 18.31
N VAL A 10 6.84 -1.97 18.40
CA VAL A 10 5.95 -2.98 18.98
C VAL A 10 5.01 -3.46 17.88
N ASP A 11 4.94 -4.77 17.69
CA ASP A 11 4.06 -5.39 16.71
C ASP A 11 2.60 -5.34 17.15
N ALA A 12 1.75 -4.59 16.45
CA ALA A 12 0.32 -4.54 16.75
C ALA A 12 -0.49 -5.72 16.15
N GLY A 13 0.14 -6.60 15.37
CA GLY A 13 -0.50 -7.72 14.65
C GLY A 13 -0.29 -9.10 15.28
N PRO A 14 -1.01 -10.15 14.81
CA PRO A 14 -1.07 -11.44 15.49
C PRO A 14 0.21 -12.26 15.32
N SER A 15 0.50 -13.09 16.32
CA SER A 15 1.66 -14.00 16.41
C SER A 15 1.89 -14.81 15.11
N PRO A 16 3.13 -14.93 14.61
CA PRO A 16 3.50 -15.94 13.64
C PRO A 16 3.38 -17.34 14.28
N GLY A 17 2.35 -18.09 13.90
CA GLY A 17 2.44 -19.56 13.94
C GLY A 17 1.73 -20.33 15.06
N GLU A 18 0.76 -19.77 15.79
CA GLU A 18 -0.06 -20.59 16.72
C GLU A 18 -1.57 -20.49 16.42
N GLY A 19 -2.04 -21.46 15.63
CA GLY A 19 -3.29 -22.20 15.81
C GLY A 19 -4.61 -21.45 15.98
N HIS A 20 -5.15 -20.87 14.90
CA HIS A 20 -6.49 -21.10 14.33
C HIS A 20 -6.54 -20.27 13.05
N GLU A 21 -6.86 -20.90 11.91
CA GLU A 21 -6.94 -20.36 10.53
C GLU A 21 -6.35 -18.96 10.24
N THR A 22 -5.33 -18.96 9.37
CA THR A 22 -4.44 -17.85 9.03
C THR A 22 -5.13 -16.50 8.75
N ARG A 23 -5.10 -15.59 9.71
CA ARG A 23 -5.36 -14.15 9.49
C ARG A 23 -4.04 -13.42 9.24
N LYS A 24 -3.75 -13.14 7.96
CA LYS A 24 -2.52 -12.48 7.49
C LYS A 24 -2.73 -10.95 7.42
N SER A 25 -1.90 -10.22 8.17
CA SER A 25 -1.89 -8.75 8.28
C SER A 25 -1.45 -8.03 7.00
N GLY A 26 -1.76 -6.73 6.92
CA GLY A 26 -1.58 -5.79 5.80
C GLY A 26 -0.14 -5.47 5.41
N THR A 27 0.59 -6.47 4.93
CA THR A 27 1.60 -6.43 3.86
C THR A 27 1.86 -7.89 3.57
N ALA A 28 1.32 -8.35 2.47
CA ALA A 28 0.99 -9.75 2.32
C ALA A 28 2.28 -10.57 2.04
N THR A 29 2.84 -11.25 3.05
CA THR A 29 3.88 -12.27 2.89
C THR A 29 3.28 -13.68 2.92
N ILE A 30 3.56 -14.50 1.91
CA ILE A 30 3.09 -15.90 1.81
C ILE A 30 4.09 -16.84 2.50
N LYS A 31 3.57 -17.78 3.30
CA LYS A 31 4.21 -19.07 3.55
C LYS A 31 3.48 -20.09 2.68
N THR A 32 4.21 -20.95 1.97
CA THR A 32 3.64 -22.09 1.25
C THR A 32 3.08 -23.11 2.25
N ARG A 33 2.23 -24.01 1.74
CA ARG A 33 1.48 -25.02 2.49
C ARG A 33 2.37 -25.96 3.33
N ASP A 34 3.65 -26.06 3.02
CA ASP A 34 4.65 -26.92 3.65
C ASP A 34 5.58 -26.19 4.65
N GLY A 35 5.35 -24.90 4.90
CA GLY A 35 6.14 -24.11 5.86
C GLY A 35 7.60 -23.90 5.44
N ARG A 36 7.99 -24.35 4.24
CA ARG A 36 9.26 -24.02 3.63
C ARG A 36 9.16 -22.63 3.02
N HIS A 37 10.25 -21.89 3.02
CA HIS A 37 10.37 -20.81 2.07
C HIS A 37 10.55 -21.50 0.72
N ASP A 38 9.55 -21.39 -0.16
CA ASP A 38 9.79 -21.57 -1.58
C ASP A 38 10.97 -20.63 -1.92
N ASP A 39 12.05 -21.24 -2.40
CA ASP A 39 13.16 -20.54 -3.03
C ASP A 39 12.68 -19.76 -4.26
N GLY A 40 11.47 -20.08 -4.77
CA GLY A 40 10.62 -19.25 -5.59
C GLY A 40 9.90 -18.14 -4.80
N SER A 41 10.25 -16.90 -5.11
CA SER A 41 9.67 -15.70 -4.56
C SER A 41 8.19 -15.49 -4.89
N PHE A 42 7.30 -15.50 -3.91
CA PHE A 42 5.92 -15.04 -4.11
C PHE A 42 5.60 -13.84 -3.21
N SER A 43 4.98 -12.81 -3.81
CA SER A 43 4.57 -11.51 -3.25
C SER A 43 5.73 -10.57 -2.87
N ARG A 44 6.56 -10.28 -3.88
CA ARG A 44 7.66 -9.30 -3.85
C ARG A 44 7.34 -8.03 -4.65
N ILE A 45 6.09 -7.72 -4.92
CA ILE A 45 5.75 -6.62 -5.83
C ILE A 45 4.60 -5.85 -5.22
N LYS A 46 4.93 -4.73 -4.59
CA LYS A 46 3.99 -3.65 -4.31
C LYS A 46 4.31 -2.52 -5.26
N MET A 47 3.26 -1.96 -5.84
CA MET A 47 3.39 -0.92 -6.83
C MET A 47 3.64 0.42 -6.13
N MET A 48 4.56 1.18 -6.70
CA MET A 48 4.91 2.53 -6.29
C MET A 48 4.33 3.48 -7.33
N THR A 49 3.10 3.94 -7.09
CA THR A 49 2.31 4.68 -8.07
C THR A 49 2.12 6.15 -7.72
N GLN A 50 1.83 6.94 -8.76
CA GLN A 50 1.50 8.37 -8.70
C GLN A 50 0.07 8.65 -9.20
N ILE A 51 -0.91 7.90 -8.69
CA ILE A 51 -2.33 8.06 -9.00
C ILE A 51 -3.14 8.32 -7.74
N PHE A 52 -4.33 8.89 -7.89
CA PHE A 52 -5.30 8.98 -6.80
C PHE A 52 -5.83 7.60 -6.42
N THR A 53 -6.39 7.49 -5.23
CA THR A 53 -6.97 6.23 -4.76
C THR A 53 -8.41 6.00 -5.23
N CYS A 54 -8.94 6.96 -5.96
CA CYS A 54 -10.26 7.00 -6.55
C CYS A 54 -10.17 7.79 -7.86
N SER A 55 -11.30 8.00 -8.54
CA SER A 55 -11.29 8.87 -9.73
C SER A 55 -10.81 10.29 -9.38
N SER A 56 -10.15 10.98 -10.32
CA SER A 56 -9.78 12.38 -10.10
C SER A 56 -10.98 13.26 -9.73
N ALA A 57 -12.14 13.02 -10.36
CA ALA A 57 -13.37 13.75 -10.10
C ALA A 57 -13.82 13.60 -8.63
N GLU A 58 -13.74 12.38 -8.08
CA GLU A 58 -14.04 12.11 -6.68
C GLU A 58 -13.01 12.75 -5.75
N PHE A 59 -11.71 12.64 -6.06
CA PHE A 59 -10.67 13.25 -5.24
C PHE A 59 -10.79 14.79 -5.21
N VAL A 60 -11.06 15.42 -6.35
CA VAL A 60 -11.30 16.86 -6.46
C VAL A 60 -12.58 17.27 -5.72
N LYS A 61 -13.63 16.45 -5.74
CA LYS A 61 -14.83 16.70 -4.95
C LYS A 61 -14.52 16.80 -3.45
N HIS A 62 -13.60 16.00 -2.94
CA HIS A 62 -13.18 16.04 -1.54
C HIS A 62 -12.23 17.18 -1.22
N HIS A 63 -11.23 17.43 -2.08
CA HIS A 63 -10.07 18.26 -1.72
C HIS A 63 -9.84 19.49 -2.61
N GLY A 64 -10.65 19.65 -3.65
CA GLY A 64 -10.43 20.62 -4.73
C GLY A 64 -9.18 20.31 -5.57
N GLU A 65 -9.00 21.03 -6.67
CA GLU A 65 -7.83 20.90 -7.54
C GLU A 65 -6.51 21.18 -6.80
N ALA A 66 -6.53 22.14 -5.86
CA ALA A 66 -5.36 22.43 -5.04
C ALA A 66 -4.97 21.25 -4.14
N GLY A 67 -5.94 20.53 -3.60
CA GLY A 67 -5.69 19.31 -2.82
C GLY A 67 -5.21 18.15 -3.68
N ALA A 68 -5.80 17.97 -4.87
CA ALA A 68 -5.33 17.00 -5.86
C ALA A 68 -3.86 17.24 -6.23
N LYS A 69 -3.48 18.50 -6.52
CA LYS A 69 -2.09 18.88 -6.80
C LYS A 69 -1.15 18.58 -5.63
N ARG A 70 -1.55 18.92 -4.40
CA ARG A 70 -0.77 18.60 -3.19
C ARG A 70 -0.55 17.10 -3.02
N TYR A 71 -1.59 16.30 -3.26
CA TYR A 71 -1.49 14.85 -3.18
C TYR A 71 -0.43 14.32 -4.14
N LEU A 72 -0.51 14.68 -5.42
CA LEU A 72 0.44 14.21 -6.43
C LEU A 72 1.88 14.67 -6.17
N GLN A 73 2.07 15.91 -5.68
CA GLN A 73 3.38 16.39 -5.26
C GLN A 73 3.96 15.58 -4.08
N ALA A 74 3.13 15.29 -3.08
CA ALA A 74 3.54 14.46 -1.94
C ALA A 74 3.84 13.02 -2.36
N THR A 75 3.05 12.45 -3.27
CA THR A 75 3.26 11.11 -3.83
C THR A 75 4.56 11.04 -4.65
N LYS A 76 4.86 12.05 -5.47
CA LYS A 76 6.13 12.19 -6.20
C LYS A 76 7.32 12.26 -5.26
N ALA A 77 7.25 13.10 -4.22
CA ALA A 77 8.31 13.21 -3.22
C ALA A 77 8.50 11.88 -2.44
N GLY A 78 7.39 11.21 -2.13
CA GLY A 78 7.38 9.92 -1.46
C GLY A 78 7.95 8.79 -2.31
N LEU A 79 7.68 8.81 -3.63
CA LEU A 79 8.26 7.89 -4.60
C LEU A 79 9.78 8.01 -4.65
N GLU A 80 10.30 9.23 -4.80
CA GLU A 80 11.76 9.46 -4.84
C GLU A 80 12.44 9.06 -3.53
N LEU A 81 11.82 9.38 -2.39
CA LEU A 81 12.30 8.96 -1.07
C LEU A 81 12.36 7.43 -0.97
N GLN A 82 11.28 6.74 -1.36
CA GLN A 82 11.22 5.29 -1.27
C GLN A 82 12.22 4.62 -2.22
N LYS A 83 12.39 5.11 -3.45
CA LYS A 83 13.42 4.62 -4.38
C LYS A 83 14.82 4.81 -3.82
N GLY A 84 15.10 5.98 -3.24
CA GLY A 84 16.38 6.27 -2.59
C GLY A 84 16.67 5.29 -1.45
N LEU A 85 15.71 5.09 -0.55
CA LEU A 85 15.85 4.13 0.56
C LEU A 85 16.01 2.70 0.05
N ALA A 86 15.26 2.28 -0.97
CA ALA A 86 15.38 0.95 -1.57
C ALA A 86 16.79 0.71 -2.13
N LYS A 87 17.34 1.69 -2.85
CA LYS A 87 18.72 1.64 -3.37
C LYS A 87 19.75 1.52 -2.25
N GLU A 88 19.53 2.21 -1.12
CA GLU A 88 20.41 2.11 0.05
C GLU A 88 20.35 0.75 0.77
N VAL A 89 19.19 0.09 0.79
CA VAL A 89 19.03 -1.22 1.43
C VAL A 89 19.21 -2.40 0.48
N GLY A 90 19.56 -2.12 -0.79
CA GLY A 90 19.85 -3.10 -1.84
C GLY A 90 18.86 -2.99 -2.98
N GLY A 91 19.30 -2.36 -4.07
CA GLY A 91 18.46 -1.93 -5.18
C GLY A 91 17.86 -3.03 -6.06
N GLU A 92 18.28 -4.29 -5.91
CA GLU A 92 17.72 -5.42 -6.66
C GLU A 92 16.26 -5.73 -6.29
N ILE A 93 15.76 -5.13 -5.20
CA ILE A 93 14.36 -5.21 -4.79
C ILE A 93 13.46 -4.22 -5.55
N LEU A 94 14.03 -3.34 -6.38
CA LEU A 94 13.34 -2.27 -7.09
C LEU A 94 13.41 -2.51 -8.61
N SER A 95 12.27 -2.39 -9.29
CA SER A 95 12.17 -2.41 -10.75
C SER A 95 11.47 -1.14 -11.24
N GLU A 96 12.11 -0.39 -12.12
CA GLU A 96 11.64 0.92 -12.61
C GLU A 96 11.12 0.79 -14.06
N MET A 97 10.06 -0.01 -14.27
CA MET A 97 9.45 -0.25 -15.58
C MET A 97 8.26 0.68 -15.90
N GLY A 98 7.87 1.54 -14.96
CA GLY A 98 6.68 2.37 -15.06
C GLY A 98 5.38 1.61 -14.78
N SER A 99 4.26 2.32 -14.95
CA SER A 99 2.91 1.80 -14.80
C SER A 99 2.00 2.29 -15.93
N TYR A 100 1.04 1.48 -16.33
CA TYR A 100 0.02 1.82 -17.31
C TYR A 100 -1.36 1.80 -16.66
N TYR A 101 -2.09 2.90 -16.75
CA TYR A 101 -3.50 2.95 -16.40
C TYR A 101 -4.33 2.76 -17.66
N VAL A 102 -4.93 1.58 -17.82
CA VAL A 102 -5.46 1.09 -19.09
C VAL A 102 -6.98 1.05 -19.11
N CYS A 103 -7.58 1.19 -20.29
CA CYS A 103 -9.02 1.10 -20.45
C CYS A 103 -9.43 0.36 -21.73
N SER A 104 -10.68 -0.12 -21.72
CA SER A 104 -11.31 -0.71 -22.90
C SER A 104 -11.67 0.37 -23.94
N PRO A 105 -11.97 0.00 -25.20
CA PRO A 105 -12.28 0.99 -26.23
C PRO A 105 -13.46 1.91 -25.92
N SER A 106 -14.47 1.42 -25.19
CA SER A 106 -15.65 2.22 -24.81
C SER A 106 -15.33 3.33 -23.81
N GLN A 107 -14.17 3.29 -23.16
CA GLN A 107 -13.78 4.21 -22.08
C GLN A 107 -12.63 5.15 -22.47
N ARG A 108 -12.19 5.11 -23.74
CA ARG A 108 -11.08 5.92 -24.23
C ARG A 108 -11.22 7.40 -23.88
N ASP A 109 -12.40 7.97 -24.10
CA ASP A 109 -12.62 9.40 -23.92
C ASP A 109 -12.63 9.79 -22.42
N GLU A 110 -13.10 8.90 -21.54
CA GLU A 110 -13.01 9.09 -20.09
C GLU A 110 -11.55 9.06 -19.61
N LEU A 111 -10.77 8.07 -20.07
CA LEU A 111 -9.35 7.97 -19.75
C LEU A 111 -8.56 9.14 -20.34
N LYS A 112 -8.94 9.64 -21.52
CA LYS A 112 -8.31 10.82 -22.12
C LYS A 112 -8.61 12.09 -21.31
N ALA A 113 -9.82 12.21 -20.79
CA ALA A 113 -10.18 13.31 -19.89
C ALA A 113 -9.39 13.23 -18.57
N GLU A 114 -9.20 12.04 -18.01
CA GLU A 114 -8.33 11.81 -16.84
C GLU A 114 -6.88 12.25 -17.14
N TYR A 115 -6.33 11.85 -18.29
CA TYR A 115 -5.01 12.27 -18.74
C TYR A 115 -4.87 13.80 -18.82
N ASP A 116 -5.82 14.45 -19.50
CA ASP A 116 -5.79 15.91 -19.67
C ASP A 116 -5.92 16.64 -18.34
N PHE A 117 -6.74 16.11 -17.42
CA PHE A 117 -6.85 16.62 -16.06
C PHE A 117 -5.52 16.48 -15.31
N LEU A 118 -4.90 15.30 -15.27
CA LEU A 118 -3.62 15.08 -14.60
C LEU A 118 -2.53 16.00 -15.16
N ARG A 119 -2.46 16.15 -16.49
CA ARG A 119 -1.54 17.09 -17.16
C ARG A 119 -1.78 18.54 -16.76
N SER A 120 -3.03 18.94 -16.55
CA SER A 120 -3.39 20.30 -16.14
C SER A 120 -2.90 20.67 -14.74
N LEU A 121 -2.63 19.68 -13.87
CA LEU A 121 -2.11 19.91 -12.52
C LEU A 121 -0.62 20.31 -12.48
N GLY A 122 0.08 20.24 -13.61
CA GLY A 122 1.43 20.79 -13.82
C GLY A 122 2.56 19.82 -13.51
N ASP A 123 3.67 20.33 -12.95
CA ASP A 123 4.98 19.67 -12.80
C ASP A 123 5.02 18.29 -12.10
N CYS A 124 3.90 17.84 -11.52
CA CYS A 124 3.79 16.49 -10.95
C CYS A 124 3.47 15.42 -11.99
N CYS A 125 3.01 15.82 -13.18
CA CYS A 125 2.54 14.95 -14.26
C CYS A 125 3.14 15.35 -15.63
N ASP A 126 4.33 15.97 -15.62
CA ASP A 126 4.97 16.58 -16.79
C ASP A 126 5.52 15.57 -17.81
N ASP A 127 5.62 14.30 -17.42
CA ASP A 127 6.11 13.20 -18.25
C ASP A 127 5.08 12.10 -18.51
N LEU A 128 3.80 12.33 -18.16
CA LEU A 128 2.74 11.38 -18.51
C LEU A 128 2.50 11.33 -20.02
N GLU A 129 2.31 10.12 -20.53
CA GLU A 129 2.00 9.87 -21.94
C GLU A 129 0.62 9.23 -22.10
N PHE A 130 -0.16 9.70 -23.07
CA PHE A 130 -1.37 9.02 -23.50
C PHE A 130 -1.04 8.06 -24.64
N VAL A 131 -1.27 6.77 -24.43
CA VAL A 131 -0.92 5.71 -25.36
C VAL A 131 -2.16 5.25 -26.10
N GLU A 132 -2.14 5.36 -27.44
CA GLU A 132 -3.26 4.97 -28.31
C GLU A 132 -3.18 3.55 -28.86
N ASN A 133 -2.03 2.88 -28.67
CA ASN A 133 -1.83 1.50 -29.08
C ASN A 133 -0.84 0.80 -28.11
N MET A 134 -1.30 -0.29 -27.50
CA MET A 134 -0.54 -1.10 -26.54
C MET A 134 0.10 -2.37 -27.12
N ASP A 135 0.00 -2.65 -28.43
CA ASP A 135 0.48 -3.89 -29.08
C ASP A 135 1.98 -4.17 -28.87
N HIS A 136 2.76 -3.11 -28.63
CA HIS A 136 4.21 -3.19 -28.43
C HIS A 136 4.61 -3.27 -26.94
N VAL A 137 3.64 -3.16 -26.03
CA VAL A 137 3.88 -3.15 -24.58
C VAL A 137 3.83 -4.59 -24.06
N LEU A 138 4.99 -5.09 -23.62
CA LEU A 138 5.10 -6.44 -23.07
C LEU A 138 4.18 -6.61 -21.86
N GLY A 139 3.36 -7.68 -21.90
CA GLY A 139 2.44 -8.03 -20.83
C GLY A 139 1.14 -7.22 -20.81
N ALA A 140 0.90 -6.36 -21.81
CA ALA A 140 -0.40 -5.74 -22.01
C ALA A 140 -1.44 -6.78 -22.45
N CYS A 141 -2.70 -6.54 -22.11
CA CYS A 141 -3.83 -7.34 -22.55
C CYS A 141 -4.51 -6.64 -23.73
N GLU A 142 -4.82 -7.39 -24.79
CA GLU A 142 -5.41 -6.88 -26.04
C GLU A 142 -6.76 -6.18 -25.85
N ASP A 143 -7.48 -6.50 -24.77
CA ASP A 143 -8.76 -5.86 -24.42
C ASP A 143 -8.60 -4.39 -23.99
N PHE A 144 -7.38 -3.96 -23.67
CA PHE A 144 -7.08 -2.61 -23.20
C PHE A 144 -6.08 -1.88 -24.12
N PRO A 145 -6.52 -1.42 -25.30
CA PRO A 145 -5.62 -0.81 -26.30
C PRO A 145 -5.20 0.63 -25.95
N PHE A 146 -5.81 1.26 -24.94
CA PHE A 146 -5.57 2.64 -24.53
C PHE A 146 -5.00 2.71 -23.12
N ALA A 147 -4.06 3.62 -22.88
CA ALA A 147 -3.46 3.79 -21.56
C ALA A 147 -2.99 5.22 -21.25
N ILE A 148 -2.82 5.51 -19.97
CA ILE A 148 -1.93 6.57 -19.46
C ILE A 148 -0.66 5.90 -18.94
N TYR A 149 0.50 6.27 -19.46
CA TYR A 149 1.78 5.76 -18.99
C TYR A 149 2.42 6.70 -17.95
N PHE A 150 2.83 6.11 -16.84
CA PHE A 150 3.52 6.75 -15.72
C PHE A 150 4.98 6.26 -15.70
N PRO A 151 5.92 6.94 -16.39
CA PRO A 151 7.28 6.43 -16.61
C PRO A 151 8.11 6.34 -15.32
N ARG A 152 7.81 7.17 -14.31
CA ARG A 152 8.54 7.16 -13.05
C ARG A 152 8.06 6.10 -12.07
N ASP A 153 6.89 5.52 -12.29
CA ASP A 153 6.37 4.52 -11.37
C ASP A 153 7.28 3.29 -11.33
N ALA A 154 7.19 2.55 -10.23
CA ALA A 154 8.07 1.42 -9.98
C ALA A 154 7.34 0.28 -9.28
N VAL A 155 8.02 -0.84 -9.23
CA VAL A 155 7.67 -2.02 -8.45
C VAL A 155 8.75 -2.21 -7.40
N ILE A 156 8.34 -2.56 -6.19
CA ILE A 156 9.28 -2.95 -5.13
C ILE A 156 8.87 -4.23 -4.44
N ASP A 157 9.86 -5.03 -4.03
CA ASP A 157 9.68 -6.03 -2.98
C ASP A 157 9.45 -5.36 -1.66
N SER A 158 8.19 -4.99 -1.40
CA SER A 158 7.78 -4.34 -0.16
C SER A 158 8.13 -5.16 1.08
N SER A 159 8.11 -6.48 0.97
CA SER A 159 8.37 -7.38 2.09
C SER A 159 9.85 -7.38 2.42
N GLU A 160 10.71 -7.52 1.41
CA GLU A 160 12.14 -7.48 1.59
C GLU A 160 12.63 -6.06 1.93
N TYR A 161 12.08 -5.04 1.30
CA TYR A 161 12.31 -3.63 1.63
C TYR A 161 12.07 -3.35 3.12
N ALA A 162 10.90 -3.75 3.65
CA ALA A 162 10.57 -3.58 5.05
C ALA A 162 11.52 -4.37 5.97
N LYS A 163 11.82 -5.62 5.65
CA LYS A 163 12.78 -6.46 6.41
C LYS A 163 14.16 -5.82 6.47
N ARG A 164 14.67 -5.32 5.34
CA ARG A 164 16.01 -4.72 5.27
C ARG A 164 16.07 -3.37 5.98
N LEU A 165 15.02 -2.55 5.86
CA LEU A 165 14.89 -1.33 6.66
C LEU A 165 14.89 -1.63 8.16
N MET A 166 14.10 -2.61 8.59
CA MET A 166 14.04 -3.01 10.00
C MET A 166 15.39 -3.54 10.50
N LYS A 167 16.04 -4.40 9.72
CA LYS A 167 17.39 -4.92 10.02
C LYS A 167 18.41 -3.78 10.18
N ARG A 168 18.39 -2.79 9.28
CA ARG A 168 19.28 -1.61 9.35
C ARG A 168 18.97 -0.76 10.59
N SER A 169 17.70 -0.54 10.91
CA SER A 169 17.28 0.21 12.10
C SER A 169 17.73 -0.48 13.39
N LEU A 170 17.57 -1.80 13.49
CA LEU A 170 18.02 -2.59 14.65
C LEU A 170 19.55 -2.59 14.79
N ALA A 171 20.28 -2.68 13.67
CA ALA A 171 21.74 -2.63 13.67
C ALA A 171 22.32 -1.29 14.19
N SER A 172 21.53 -0.21 14.24
CA SER A 172 21.94 1.07 14.82
C SER A 172 22.12 1.02 16.35
N GLY A 173 21.57 0.01 17.03
CA GLY A 173 21.50 -0.07 18.50
C GLY A 173 20.55 0.94 19.15
N GLN A 174 19.92 1.82 18.37
CA GLN A 174 18.95 2.82 18.87
C GLN A 174 17.51 2.31 18.84
N CYS A 175 17.28 1.17 18.20
CA CYS A 175 15.97 0.56 17.97
C CYS A 175 15.93 -0.83 18.60
N VAL A 176 14.83 -1.14 19.29
CA VAL A 176 14.49 -2.49 19.76
C VAL A 176 13.13 -2.89 19.20
N ALA A 177 12.99 -4.16 18.84
CA ALA A 177 11.73 -4.72 18.37
C ALA A 177 11.15 -5.70 19.40
N LEU A 178 9.89 -5.49 19.75
CA LEU A 178 9.08 -6.43 20.51
C LEU A 178 8.10 -7.12 19.54
N TYR A 179 8.50 -8.30 19.08
CA TYR A 179 7.66 -9.15 18.25
C TYR A 179 6.61 -9.87 19.10
N ASN A 180 5.52 -10.31 18.49
CA ASN A 180 4.46 -11.09 19.15
C ASN A 180 3.83 -10.35 20.34
N THR A 181 3.78 -9.02 20.29
CA THR A 181 3.45 -8.18 21.44
C THR A 181 2.31 -7.24 21.10
N ARG A 182 1.07 -7.72 21.21
CA ARG A 182 -0.12 -6.92 20.86
C ARG A 182 -0.33 -5.75 21.82
N VAL A 183 -0.50 -4.55 21.27
CA VAL A 183 -0.95 -3.35 21.99
C VAL A 183 -2.48 -3.34 22.03
N ILE A 184 -3.07 -3.07 23.20
CA ILE A 184 -4.53 -2.98 23.39
C ILE A 184 -5.00 -1.58 23.81
N GLY A 185 -4.08 -0.69 24.16
CA GLY A 185 -4.42 0.68 24.55
C GLY A 185 -3.23 1.62 24.43
N VAL A 186 -3.52 2.87 24.09
CA VAL A 186 -2.57 3.98 24.11
C VAL A 186 -3.27 5.15 24.79
N ASP A 187 -2.65 5.67 25.85
CA ASP A 187 -3.11 6.85 26.58
C ASP A 187 -2.12 8.01 26.39
N ASP A 188 -2.67 9.18 26.11
CA ASP A 188 -1.93 10.41 25.82
C ASP A 188 -1.81 11.24 27.11
N GLY A 189 -0.91 10.82 27.99
CA GLY A 189 -0.68 11.49 29.26
C GLY A 189 0.06 12.83 29.10
N PRO A 190 -0.08 13.76 30.06
CA PRO A 190 0.48 15.11 29.97
C PRO A 190 2.02 15.12 29.89
N GLU A 191 2.67 14.18 30.57
CA GLU A 191 4.14 14.08 30.64
C GLU A 191 4.69 12.91 29.80
N VAL A 192 3.99 11.78 29.77
CA VAL A 192 4.37 10.55 29.07
C VAL A 192 3.15 9.87 28.49
N CYS A 193 3.31 9.21 27.34
CA CYS A 193 2.34 8.26 26.84
C CYS A 193 2.45 6.93 27.60
N THR A 194 1.33 6.26 27.80
CA THR A 194 1.31 4.87 28.25
C THR A 194 0.77 3.96 27.16
N VAL A 195 1.42 2.81 26.99
CA VAL A 195 1.05 1.79 26.01
C VAL A 195 0.77 0.51 26.77
N THR A 196 -0.48 0.07 26.76
CA THR A 196 -0.94 -1.14 27.45
C THR A 196 -0.84 -2.33 26.50
N LEU A 197 -0.11 -3.35 26.92
CA LEU A 197 0.08 -4.59 26.17
C LEU A 197 -1.01 -5.61 26.54
N HIS A 198 -1.33 -6.53 25.64
CA HIS A 198 -2.26 -7.63 25.89
C HIS A 198 -1.83 -8.53 27.05
N SER A 199 -0.53 -8.60 27.36
CA SER A 199 0.00 -9.30 28.53
C SER A 199 -0.37 -8.64 29.87
N GLY A 200 -0.91 -7.41 29.86
CA GLY A 200 -1.13 -6.57 31.03
C GLY A 200 0.06 -5.67 31.40
N GLU A 201 1.21 -5.84 30.75
CA GLU A 201 2.37 -4.95 30.94
C GLU A 201 2.10 -3.55 30.35
N THR A 202 2.72 -2.53 30.94
CA THR A 202 2.67 -1.14 30.47
C THR A 202 4.04 -0.64 30.07
N VAL A 203 4.13 -0.10 28.86
CA VAL A 203 5.31 0.60 28.37
C VAL A 203 5.08 2.12 28.45
N TYR A 204 6.08 2.85 28.94
CA TYR A 204 6.06 4.30 29.03
C TYR A 204 6.97 4.91 27.96
N ALA A 205 6.48 5.92 27.24
CA ALA A 205 7.23 6.58 26.19
C ALA A 205 6.96 8.09 26.17
N ASN A 206 7.94 8.89 25.72
CA ASN A 206 7.74 10.34 25.56
C ASN A 206 6.79 10.67 24.40
N HIS A 207 6.77 9.81 23.37
CA HIS A 207 5.91 9.91 22.20
C HIS A 207 5.55 8.51 21.71
N VAL A 208 4.40 8.37 21.07
CA VAL A 208 3.93 7.12 20.44
C VAL A 208 3.58 7.40 18.98
N VAL A 209 3.98 6.50 18.10
CA VAL A 209 3.55 6.50 16.69
C VAL A 209 2.59 5.33 16.48
N VAL A 210 1.35 5.63 16.10
CA VAL A 210 0.32 4.62 15.77
C VAL A 210 0.35 4.40 14.26
N ALA A 211 0.98 3.31 13.85
CA ALA A 211 1.11 2.88 12.45
C ALA A 211 0.60 1.44 12.26
N THR A 212 -0.54 1.13 12.88
CA THR A 212 -1.07 -0.26 13.00
C THR A 212 -1.83 -0.75 11.77
N GLY A 213 -1.97 0.08 10.73
CA GLY A 213 -2.74 -0.25 9.54
C GLY A 213 -4.25 -0.20 9.80
N ALA A 214 -4.96 -1.25 9.41
CA ALA A 214 -6.42 -1.29 9.36
C ALA A 214 -7.06 -2.25 10.37
N MET A 215 -6.28 -3.18 10.92
CA MET A 215 -6.78 -4.20 11.85
C MET A 215 -6.64 -3.73 13.28
N ASP A 216 -7.68 -3.96 14.08
CA ASP A 216 -7.78 -3.55 15.47
C ASP A 216 -7.47 -2.05 15.68
N PRO A 217 -8.22 -1.14 15.02
CA PRO A 217 -8.01 0.27 15.24
C PRO A 217 -8.17 0.57 16.73
N LEU A 218 -7.23 1.37 17.26
CA LEU A 218 -7.41 1.94 18.58
C LEU A 218 -8.75 2.70 18.61
N PRO A 219 -9.46 2.79 19.75
CA PRO A 219 -10.75 3.47 19.83
C PRO A 219 -10.76 4.88 19.24
N GLN A 220 -9.63 5.58 19.29
CA GLN A 220 -9.42 6.91 18.71
C GLN A 220 -9.50 6.97 17.18
N LEU A 221 -9.43 5.82 16.50
CA LEU A 221 -9.50 5.68 15.05
C LEU A 221 -10.86 5.15 14.56
N HIS A 222 -11.79 4.85 15.47
CA HIS A 222 -13.13 4.40 15.11
C HIS A 222 -13.83 5.45 14.23
N GLY A 223 -14.38 5.00 13.10
CA GLY A 223 -15.06 5.86 12.12
C GLY A 223 -14.12 6.63 11.18
N LEU A 224 -12.81 6.67 11.45
CA LEU A 224 -11.83 7.35 10.60
C LEU A 224 -11.17 6.44 9.57
N VAL A 225 -11.13 5.14 9.87
CA VAL A 225 -10.57 4.13 8.98
C VAL A 225 -11.54 2.97 8.78
N ARG A 226 -11.73 2.57 7.53
CA ARG A 226 -12.52 1.40 7.14
C ARG A 226 -11.59 0.34 6.56
N PRO A 227 -11.45 -0.84 7.19
CA PRO A 227 -10.60 -1.89 6.67
C PRO A 227 -11.24 -2.53 5.43
N CYS A 228 -10.40 -2.88 4.46
CA CYS A 228 -10.78 -3.52 3.20
C CYS A 228 -9.84 -4.68 2.92
N TYR A 229 -10.41 -5.82 2.48
CA TYR A 229 -9.61 -6.91 1.92
C TYR A 229 -9.26 -6.60 0.48
N SER A 230 -8.04 -6.94 0.08
CA SER A 230 -7.62 -7.02 -1.32
C SER A 230 -7.03 -8.38 -1.60
N TYR A 231 -7.43 -9.02 -2.70
CA TYR A 231 -7.05 -10.39 -3.03
C TYR A 231 -5.97 -10.41 -4.10
N LEU A 232 -5.20 -11.50 -4.14
CA LEU A 232 -4.06 -11.67 -5.01
C LEU A 232 -3.96 -13.12 -5.48
N ALA A 233 -3.67 -13.30 -6.77
CA ALA A 233 -3.25 -14.58 -7.33
C ALA A 233 -1.95 -14.42 -8.15
N HIS A 234 -1.15 -15.48 -8.20
CA HIS A 234 0.01 -15.57 -9.12
C HIS A 234 -0.18 -16.76 -10.05
N VAL A 235 -0.63 -16.44 -11.26
CA VAL A 235 -1.31 -17.36 -12.15
C VAL A 235 -0.36 -17.77 -13.27
N PRO A 236 -0.06 -19.06 -13.43
CA PRO A 236 0.61 -19.54 -14.64
C PRO A 236 -0.34 -19.42 -15.84
N VAL A 237 0.19 -18.89 -16.94
CA VAL A 237 -0.57 -18.63 -18.18
C VAL A 237 0.07 -19.36 -19.36
N SER A 238 -0.54 -19.30 -20.54
CA SER A 238 -0.01 -19.95 -21.75
C SER A 238 1.44 -19.53 -22.01
N PRO A 239 2.37 -20.47 -22.32
CA PRO A 239 3.75 -20.14 -22.66
C PRO A 239 3.89 -19.15 -23.82
N ASP A 240 2.94 -19.17 -24.76
CA ASP A 240 2.93 -18.26 -25.93
C ASP A 240 2.72 -16.80 -25.52
N ASN A 241 2.11 -16.56 -24.35
CA ASN A 241 1.82 -15.24 -23.80
C ASN A 241 2.69 -14.91 -22.58
N ALA A 242 3.57 -15.84 -22.16
CA ALA A 242 4.36 -15.68 -20.95
C ALA A 242 5.55 -14.76 -21.20
N VAL A 243 5.57 -13.59 -20.54
CA VAL A 243 6.75 -12.72 -20.47
C VAL A 243 7.41 -12.82 -19.10
N GLN A 244 8.74 -12.72 -19.05
CA GLN A 244 9.47 -12.87 -17.78
C GLN A 244 9.09 -11.81 -16.76
N GLN A 245 9.03 -10.55 -17.19
CA GLN A 245 8.64 -9.40 -16.38
C GLN A 245 7.96 -8.36 -17.25
N SER A 246 7.08 -7.54 -16.66
CA SER A 246 6.43 -6.42 -17.32
C SER A 246 6.34 -5.19 -16.41
N ALA A 247 5.90 -4.07 -16.99
CA ALA A 247 5.38 -2.94 -16.22
C ALA A 247 4.12 -3.34 -15.42
N ASN A 248 3.66 -2.46 -14.53
CA ASN A 248 2.36 -2.61 -13.88
C ASN A 248 1.24 -2.12 -14.80
N PHE A 249 0.07 -2.72 -14.65
CA PHE A 249 -1.14 -2.32 -15.34
C PHE A 249 -2.29 -2.18 -14.34
N PHE A 250 -3.18 -1.21 -14.56
CA PHE A 250 -4.34 -0.91 -13.73
C PHE A 250 -5.57 -0.74 -14.63
N THR A 251 -6.71 -1.30 -14.27
CA THR A 251 -7.95 -1.07 -15.02
C THR A 251 -8.64 0.22 -14.61
N TRP A 252 -9.03 1.05 -15.58
CA TRP A 252 -9.87 2.25 -15.38
C TRP A 252 -11.28 1.92 -14.87
N ASP A 253 -11.83 0.77 -15.29
CA ASP A 253 -13.27 0.47 -15.29
C ASP A 253 -13.90 0.10 -13.94
N GLY A 254 -13.25 0.41 -12.82
CA GLY A 254 -13.77 0.12 -11.49
C GLY A 254 -13.83 -1.37 -11.14
N SER A 255 -13.44 -2.29 -12.04
CA SER A 255 -13.10 -3.67 -11.68
C SER A 255 -11.88 -3.72 -10.75
N ALA A 256 -11.07 -2.65 -10.78
CA ALA A 256 -9.90 -2.40 -9.94
C ALA A 256 -8.93 -3.58 -9.94
N HIS A 257 -8.75 -4.21 -11.10
CA HIS A 257 -7.69 -5.18 -11.26
C HIS A 257 -6.38 -4.45 -11.55
N ASP A 258 -5.35 -4.88 -10.86
CA ASP A 258 -3.99 -4.48 -11.15
C ASP A 258 -3.12 -5.73 -11.35
N TRP A 259 -2.26 -5.71 -12.37
CA TRP A 259 -1.46 -6.86 -12.70
C TRP A 259 -0.09 -6.50 -13.25
N CYS A 260 0.80 -7.49 -13.20
CA CYS A 260 2.07 -7.49 -13.91
C CYS A 260 2.52 -8.93 -14.14
N PHE A 261 3.48 -9.11 -15.04
CA PHE A 261 4.20 -10.36 -15.17
C PHE A 261 5.38 -10.40 -14.20
N ASP A 262 5.51 -11.53 -13.51
CA ASP A 262 6.63 -11.85 -12.64
C ASP A 262 6.98 -13.33 -12.82
N GLN A 263 8.20 -13.60 -13.27
CA GLN A 263 8.74 -14.94 -13.51
C GLN A 263 7.87 -15.77 -14.48
N GLY A 264 7.41 -15.16 -15.56
CA GLY A 264 6.61 -15.87 -16.58
C GLY A 264 5.16 -16.15 -16.17
N LYS A 265 4.69 -15.56 -15.06
CA LYS A 265 3.33 -15.74 -14.54
C LYS A 265 2.68 -14.37 -14.34
N VAL A 266 1.36 -14.33 -14.38
CA VAL A 266 0.59 -13.10 -14.14
C VAL A 266 0.30 -12.98 -12.65
N ARG A 267 0.88 -11.96 -12.01
CA ARG A 267 0.50 -11.52 -10.68
C ARG A 267 -0.68 -10.57 -10.85
N VAL A 268 -1.83 -10.88 -10.29
CA VAL A 268 -3.05 -10.07 -10.41
C VAL A 268 -3.69 -9.87 -9.04
N SER A 269 -4.05 -8.63 -8.69
CA SER A 269 -4.87 -8.30 -7.52
C SER A 269 -6.14 -7.55 -7.88
N GLY A 270 -7.03 -7.50 -6.90
CA GLY A 270 -8.30 -6.78 -6.94
C GLY A 270 -9.35 -7.56 -6.14
N GLU A 271 -10.59 -7.56 -6.63
CA GLU A 271 -11.73 -8.19 -5.94
C GLU A 271 -11.94 -7.64 -4.52
N ASP A 272 -11.62 -6.34 -4.36
CA ASP A 272 -11.60 -5.65 -3.08
C ASP A 272 -12.96 -5.67 -2.39
N HIS A 273 -12.96 -5.82 -1.07
CA HIS A 273 -14.20 -5.99 -0.30
C HIS A 273 -14.16 -5.34 1.08
N PHE A 274 -15.10 -4.41 1.30
CA PHE A 274 -15.31 -3.64 2.53
C PHE A 274 -15.98 -4.44 3.66
N SER A 275 -15.57 -5.70 3.85
CA SER A 275 -16.01 -6.53 4.97
C SER A 275 -14.83 -7.12 5.73
N ALA A 276 -13.73 -6.38 5.91
CA ALA A 276 -12.57 -6.89 6.63
C ALA A 276 -12.83 -7.22 8.13
N TYR A 277 -14.05 -6.96 8.63
CA TYR A 277 -14.56 -7.47 9.90
C TYR A 277 -15.11 -8.90 9.84
N LYS A 278 -15.25 -9.48 8.64
CA LYS A 278 -15.67 -10.86 8.37
C LYS A 278 -14.47 -11.69 7.94
N ASP A 279 -14.66 -13.00 7.87
CA ASP A 279 -13.64 -13.90 7.34
C ASP A 279 -13.36 -13.61 5.85
N PRO A 280 -12.10 -13.76 5.41
CA PRO A 280 -11.71 -13.50 4.03
C PRO A 280 -12.23 -14.62 3.11
N HIS A 281 -12.92 -14.25 2.02
CA HIS A 281 -13.40 -15.19 1.01
C HIS A 281 -12.29 -15.57 0.00
N LEU A 282 -11.15 -16.04 0.49
CA LEU A 282 -9.91 -16.18 -0.30
C LEU A 282 -10.09 -17.03 -1.57
N ALA A 283 -10.68 -18.22 -1.43
CA ALA A 283 -10.84 -19.17 -2.55
C ALA A 283 -11.78 -18.62 -3.64
N GLU A 284 -12.92 -18.03 -3.24
CA GLU A 284 -13.88 -17.45 -4.17
C GLU A 284 -13.27 -16.25 -4.93
N ARG A 285 -12.66 -15.32 -4.18
CA ARG A 285 -12.20 -14.04 -4.73
C ARG A 285 -10.95 -14.21 -5.59
N SER A 286 -9.97 -14.98 -5.10
CA SER A 286 -8.77 -15.23 -5.93
C SER A 286 -9.07 -16.20 -7.08
N GLY A 287 -10.07 -17.08 -6.94
CA GLY A 287 -10.58 -17.90 -8.05
C GLY A 287 -11.03 -17.06 -9.24
N ARG A 288 -11.76 -15.95 -8.99
CA ARG A 288 -12.13 -15.00 -10.05
C ARG A 288 -10.93 -14.32 -10.70
N LEU A 289 -9.92 -13.96 -9.91
CA LEU A 289 -8.67 -13.38 -10.45
C LEU A 289 -7.90 -14.39 -11.32
N ILE A 290 -7.89 -15.66 -10.92
CA ILE A 290 -7.32 -16.76 -11.72
C ILE A 290 -8.06 -16.91 -13.04
N ASP A 291 -9.39 -16.97 -12.99
CA ASP A 291 -10.23 -17.12 -14.17
C ASP A 291 -10.05 -15.93 -15.13
N TRP A 292 -9.99 -14.71 -14.60
CA TRP A 292 -9.67 -13.50 -15.36
C TRP A 292 -8.30 -13.62 -16.05
N ALA A 293 -7.25 -14.01 -15.33
CA ALA A 293 -5.91 -14.12 -15.92
C ALA A 293 -5.85 -15.19 -17.02
N TRP A 294 -6.55 -16.31 -16.87
CA TRP A 294 -6.64 -17.32 -17.92
C TRP A 294 -7.51 -16.92 -19.09
N GLU A 295 -8.56 -16.14 -18.88
CA GLU A 295 -9.34 -15.53 -19.96
C GLU A 295 -8.46 -14.63 -20.82
N LYS A 296 -7.63 -13.78 -20.19
CA LYS A 296 -6.80 -12.79 -20.90
C LYS A 296 -5.54 -13.36 -21.54
N TYR A 297 -4.85 -14.28 -20.86
CA TYR A 297 -3.52 -14.75 -21.28
C TYR A 297 -3.49 -16.24 -21.64
N GLY A 298 -4.62 -16.92 -21.60
CA GLY A 298 -4.74 -18.34 -21.86
C GLY A 298 -4.25 -19.21 -20.70
N ARG A 299 -4.82 -20.40 -20.60
CA ARG A 299 -4.40 -21.42 -19.62
C ARG A 299 -3.18 -22.20 -20.17
N PRO A 300 -2.22 -22.62 -19.33
CA PRO A 300 -1.11 -23.47 -19.77
C PRO A 300 -1.63 -24.76 -20.43
N SER A 301 -1.13 -25.08 -21.63
CA SER A 301 -1.55 -26.24 -22.43
C SER A 301 -0.94 -27.57 -21.95
N THR A 302 0.17 -27.52 -21.19
CA THR A 302 1.00 -28.68 -20.84
C THR A 302 0.56 -29.43 -19.59
N THR A 303 -0.40 -28.90 -18.83
CA THR A 303 -0.97 -29.59 -17.68
C THR A 303 -2.33 -30.15 -18.08
N PRO A 304 -2.64 -31.44 -17.86
CA PRO A 304 -3.97 -31.97 -18.14
C PRO A 304 -5.03 -31.05 -17.52
N VAL A 305 -6.03 -30.65 -18.31
CA VAL A 305 -7.11 -29.71 -17.92
C VAL A 305 -7.76 -30.09 -16.58
N THR A 306 -7.70 -31.39 -16.23
CA THR A 306 -8.22 -32.02 -15.01
C THR A 306 -7.36 -31.85 -13.75
N GLU A 307 -6.12 -31.38 -13.84
CA GLU A 307 -5.18 -31.36 -12.69
C GLU A 307 -4.87 -29.96 -12.14
N MET A 308 -5.01 -28.89 -12.94
CA MET A 308 -4.85 -27.52 -12.44
C MET A 308 -6.15 -26.98 -11.86
N THR A 309 -6.42 -27.29 -10.59
CA THR A 309 -7.49 -26.64 -9.82
C THR A 309 -7.02 -25.28 -9.31
N HIS A 310 -7.96 -24.38 -8.98
CA HIS A 310 -7.63 -23.12 -8.29
C HIS A 310 -6.79 -23.37 -7.02
N GLU A 311 -7.00 -24.48 -6.33
CA GLU A 311 -6.28 -24.89 -5.12
C GLU A 311 -4.77 -25.09 -5.32
N GLY A 312 -4.33 -25.41 -6.55
CA GLY A 312 -2.92 -25.56 -6.90
C GLY A 312 -2.21 -24.24 -7.22
N ILE A 313 -2.94 -23.13 -7.24
CA ILE A 313 -2.42 -21.80 -7.59
C ILE A 313 -2.19 -20.99 -6.33
N THR A 314 -1.07 -20.28 -6.30
CA THR A 314 -0.73 -19.39 -5.19
C THR A 314 -1.72 -18.25 -5.09
N GLN A 315 -2.38 -18.16 -3.92
CA GLN A 315 -3.40 -17.16 -3.61
C GLN A 315 -3.08 -16.48 -2.27
N GLN A 316 -3.47 -15.23 -2.14
CA GLN A 316 -3.33 -14.46 -0.91
C GLN A 316 -4.40 -13.36 -0.82
N PHE A 317 -4.62 -12.85 0.40
CA PHE A 317 -5.25 -11.56 0.61
C PHE A 317 -4.38 -10.68 1.49
N GLY A 318 -4.49 -9.38 1.31
CA GLY A 318 -3.97 -8.33 2.19
C GLY A 318 -5.11 -7.49 2.75
N ILE A 319 -4.76 -6.57 3.65
CA ILE A 319 -5.69 -5.63 4.25
C ILE A 319 -5.12 -4.23 4.12
N TYR A 320 -5.97 -3.31 3.65
CA TYR A 320 -5.69 -1.88 3.69
C TYR A 320 -6.81 -1.17 4.46
N SER A 321 -6.60 0.10 4.81
CA SER A 321 -7.63 0.95 5.40
C SER A 321 -7.92 2.12 4.49
N GLU A 322 -9.21 2.40 4.30
CA GLU A 322 -9.67 3.61 3.65
C GLU A 322 -10.08 4.67 4.66
N THR A 323 -9.86 5.90 4.28
CA THR A 323 -10.32 7.12 4.93
C THR A 323 -11.52 7.66 4.16
N PRO A 324 -12.44 8.38 4.81
CA PRO A 324 -13.65 8.90 4.14
C PRO A 324 -13.38 9.84 2.96
N ASP A 325 -12.17 10.39 2.87
CA ASP A 325 -11.77 11.36 1.86
C ASP A 325 -10.59 10.87 0.99
N HIS A 326 -10.25 9.58 1.04
CA HIS A 326 -9.22 8.99 0.16
C HIS A 326 -7.80 9.54 0.34
N ALA A 327 -7.51 10.31 1.40
CA ALA A 327 -6.17 10.81 1.72
C ALA A 327 -5.63 10.20 3.03
N PRO A 328 -4.33 9.85 3.14
CA PRO A 328 -3.83 9.28 4.39
C PRO A 328 -3.90 10.26 5.56
N LEU A 329 -3.87 9.71 6.77
CA LEU A 329 -3.93 10.44 8.02
C LEU A 329 -2.56 10.40 8.70
N VAL A 330 -1.97 11.57 8.91
CA VAL A 330 -0.72 11.75 9.65
C VAL A 330 -0.82 12.89 10.66
N GLY A 331 -0.19 12.74 11.82
CA GLY A 331 -0.04 13.82 12.80
C GLY A 331 -0.75 13.57 14.12
N THR A 332 -0.77 14.60 14.96
CA THR A 332 -1.30 14.56 16.32
C THR A 332 -2.71 15.14 16.39
N ARG A 333 -3.52 14.72 17.38
CA ARG A 333 -4.91 15.20 17.52
C ARG A 333 -5.02 16.66 17.97
N CYS A 334 -4.03 17.13 18.75
CA CYS A 334 -3.87 18.53 19.16
C CYS A 334 -2.37 18.84 19.31
N ASP A 335 -2.02 20.11 19.55
CA ASP A 335 -0.61 20.55 19.61
C ASP A 335 0.14 19.96 20.81
N GLU A 336 -0.56 19.65 21.88
CA GLU A 336 -0.02 19.07 23.11
C GLU A 336 0.06 17.54 23.06
N SER A 337 -0.59 16.91 22.08
CA SER A 337 -0.68 15.45 21.97
C SER A 337 0.67 14.83 21.63
N ARG A 338 1.04 13.79 22.37
CA ARG A 338 2.29 13.05 22.19
C ARG A 338 2.11 11.80 21.32
N VAL A 339 0.90 11.57 20.85
CA VAL A 339 0.52 10.44 19.98
C VAL A 339 0.37 10.93 18.55
N CYS A 340 1.26 10.48 17.68
CA CYS A 340 1.18 10.73 16.24
C CYS A 340 0.58 9.52 15.54
N PHE A 341 -0.44 9.75 14.71
CA PHE A 341 -1.04 8.73 13.86
C PHE A 341 -0.37 8.72 12.49
N LEU A 342 -0.29 7.54 11.87
CA LEU A 342 0.06 7.31 10.47
C LEU A 342 -0.78 6.13 9.96
N VAL A 343 -1.97 6.42 9.45
CA VAL A 343 -2.99 5.39 9.11
C VAL A 343 -3.76 5.77 7.84
N GLY A 344 -4.60 4.85 7.35
CA GLY A 344 -5.49 5.13 6.21
C GLY A 344 -4.75 5.14 4.88
N CYS A 345 -4.16 4.00 4.50
CA CYS A 345 -3.31 3.93 3.31
C CYS A 345 -4.07 3.95 1.97
N ASN A 346 -5.40 3.79 1.99
CA ASN A 346 -6.33 3.91 0.86
C ASN A 346 -5.95 3.07 -0.37
N ALA A 347 -5.29 1.92 -0.20
CA ALA A 347 -4.79 1.05 -1.29
C ALA A 347 -3.77 1.65 -2.28
N SER A 348 -3.58 2.98 -2.36
CA SER A 348 -2.85 3.59 -3.50
C SER A 348 -1.54 4.28 -3.14
N GLY A 349 -0.76 3.66 -2.26
CA GLY A 349 0.70 3.82 -2.40
C GLY A 349 1.50 3.71 -1.12
N GLN A 350 2.55 2.89 -1.20
CA GLN A 350 3.70 3.08 -0.32
C GLN A 350 4.38 4.44 -0.55
N THR A 351 4.18 5.06 -1.72
CA THR A 351 4.74 6.35 -2.11
C THR A 351 4.26 7.46 -1.18
N ILE A 352 2.95 7.75 -1.14
CA ILE A 352 2.40 8.78 -0.25
C ILE A 352 2.65 8.47 1.24
N LEU A 353 2.62 7.19 1.63
CA LEU A 353 2.94 6.78 3.00
C LEU A 353 4.42 6.99 3.35
N SER A 354 5.33 6.81 2.40
CA SER A 354 6.76 7.08 2.61
C SER A 354 6.97 8.57 2.85
N PHE A 355 6.29 9.43 2.08
CA PHE A 355 6.27 10.86 2.35
C PHE A 355 5.68 11.17 3.73
N ALA A 356 4.49 10.65 4.05
CA ALA A 356 3.84 10.89 5.34
C ALA A 356 4.70 10.41 6.53
N ALA A 357 5.35 9.25 6.42
CA ALA A 357 6.27 8.75 7.43
C ALA A 357 7.47 9.68 7.65
N SER A 358 7.94 10.37 6.60
CA SER A 358 9.04 11.34 6.70
C SER A 358 8.70 12.59 7.53
N LEU A 359 7.41 12.88 7.71
CA LEU A 359 6.92 14.02 8.50
C LEU A 359 6.97 13.74 10.01
N VAL A 360 6.83 12.48 10.42
CA VAL A 360 6.65 12.05 11.82
C VAL A 360 7.73 12.58 12.76
N PRO A 361 9.05 12.52 12.44
CA PRO A 361 10.07 13.03 13.34
C PRO A 361 9.88 14.52 13.65
N ASN A 362 9.62 15.36 12.65
CA ASN A 362 9.42 16.79 12.84
C ASN A 362 8.10 17.10 13.56
N LEU A 363 7.03 16.33 13.29
CA LEU A 363 5.74 16.46 13.97
C LEU A 363 5.84 16.17 15.48
N LEU A 364 6.75 15.29 15.88
CA LEU A 364 7.04 14.97 17.27
C LEU A 364 8.18 15.81 17.88
N GLY A 365 8.57 16.91 17.20
CA GLY A 365 9.61 17.82 17.69
C GLY A 365 11.05 17.31 17.57
N TYR A 366 11.28 16.14 16.98
CA TYR A 366 12.62 15.69 16.63
C TYR A 366 13.18 16.49 15.45
N ARG A 367 14.50 16.46 15.25
CA ARG A 367 15.21 17.21 14.20
C ARG A 367 14.93 18.73 14.22
N GLY A 368 14.67 19.27 15.41
CA GLY A 368 14.38 20.70 15.60
C GLY A 368 12.94 21.10 15.28
N GLY A 369 12.04 20.14 15.00
CA GLY A 369 10.60 20.39 14.84
C GLY A 369 10.23 21.27 13.64
N LYS A 370 11.14 21.44 12.68
CA LYS A 370 10.94 22.33 11.53
C LYS A 370 10.57 21.53 10.30
N LEU A 371 9.29 21.58 9.96
CA LEU A 371 8.82 21.21 8.64
C LEU A 371 9.28 22.26 7.61
N ASP A 372 9.58 21.85 6.38
CA ASP A 372 9.75 22.81 5.29
C ASP A 372 8.39 23.30 4.74
N GLU A 373 8.41 24.18 3.74
CA GLU A 373 7.18 24.73 3.16
C GLU A 373 6.34 23.68 2.45
N SER A 374 6.97 22.75 1.73
CA SER A 374 6.26 21.68 1.01
C SER A 374 5.62 20.70 1.98
N GLN A 375 6.31 20.36 3.07
CA GLN A 375 5.80 19.53 4.16
C GLN A 375 4.63 20.20 4.88
N ARG A 376 4.72 21.51 5.18
CA ARG A 376 3.61 22.27 5.77
C ARG A 376 2.39 22.33 4.86
N ASP A 377 2.59 22.55 3.57
CA ASP A 377 1.48 22.59 2.61
C ASP A 377 0.81 21.21 2.49
N ALA A 378 1.60 20.14 2.39
CA ALA A 378 1.06 18.77 2.34
C ALA A 378 0.26 18.40 3.60
N LEU A 379 0.63 18.89 4.79
CA LEU A 379 -0.15 18.65 6.01
C LEU A 379 -1.56 19.23 5.98
N ARG A 380 -1.84 20.24 5.15
CA ARG A 380 -3.21 20.73 4.94
C ARG A 380 -4.13 19.65 4.38
N LEU A 381 -3.55 18.68 3.68
CA LEU A 381 -4.26 17.51 3.16
C LEU A 381 -4.14 16.32 4.13
N LEU A 382 -2.95 16.06 4.66
CA LEU A 382 -2.65 14.80 5.34
C LEU A 382 -2.96 14.80 6.84
N THR A 383 -3.17 15.96 7.47
CA THR A 383 -3.37 16.04 8.93
C THR A 383 -4.55 15.19 9.40
N ILE A 384 -4.39 14.46 10.51
CA ILE A 384 -5.52 13.79 11.17
C ILE A 384 -6.55 14.80 11.70
N ARG A 385 -6.14 16.06 11.92
CA ARG A 385 -7.00 17.07 12.54
C ARG A 385 -8.17 17.53 11.68
N ARG A 386 -8.09 17.29 10.36
CA ARG A 386 -9.18 17.60 9.43
C ARG A 386 -10.47 16.84 9.74
N PHE A 387 -10.38 15.75 10.51
CA PHE A 387 -11.52 15.01 11.03
C PHE A 387 -11.80 15.26 12.53
N SER A 388 -10.85 15.80 13.30
CA SER A 388 -11.08 16.11 14.72
C SER A 388 -11.81 17.44 14.95
N GLU A 389 -11.89 18.29 13.93
CA GLU A 389 -12.72 19.50 13.94
C GLU A 389 -14.15 19.24 13.45
N LEU A 390 -14.50 17.99 13.10
CA LEU A 390 -15.88 17.64 12.79
C LEU A 390 -16.73 17.77 14.07
N PRO A 391 -17.89 18.46 14.02
CA PRO A 391 -18.82 18.51 15.13
C PRO A 391 -19.11 17.10 15.63
N SER A 392 -19.24 16.92 16.95
CA SER A 392 -19.49 15.65 17.64
C SER A 392 -20.87 15.03 17.36
N SER A 393 -21.42 15.25 16.18
CA SER A 393 -22.70 14.75 15.69
C SER A 393 -22.48 13.97 14.39
N PHE A 394 -21.92 12.77 14.52
CA PHE A 394 -22.08 11.66 13.59
C PHE A 394 -22.38 10.39 14.39
#